data_AF-D6SSN0-F1
#
_entry.id   AF-D6SSN0-F1
#
_cell.length_a   1.000
_cell.length_b   1.000
_cell.length_c   1.000
_cell.angle_alpha   90.00
_cell.angle_beta   90.00
_cell.angle_gamma   90.00
#
_symmetry.space_group_name_H-M   'P 1'
#
loop_
_entity.id
_entity.type
_entity.pdbx_description
1 polymer ?
#
loop_
_entity_poly.entity_id
_entity_poly.type
_entity_poly.pdbx_seq_one_letter_code
_entity_poly.pdbx_strand_id
1 'polypeptide(L)'
;MKMKIMAPVLILLGAGLAVLALQYTDIFNWEKEEETLELTEAQMGMFLDLERKVKAVRQSVQNGILAQDEDFLIQASNQSLEVFDLIDSLTDTFPEAEGLEEAYQDFYASLVSIITLFLENRLEPGRARLMEMEESHAFIDNKLRGIVATVTGEGCLPCFQDL
;
A
#
# COMPACT_ATOMS: atom_id res chain seq x y z
N MET A 1 -56.46 30.16 -40.11
CA MET A 1 -55.46 31.19 -39.73
C MET A 1 -55.07 30.98 -38.26
N LYS A 2 -54.23 29.98 -37.98
CA LYS A 2 -53.82 29.58 -36.61
C LYS A 2 -52.38 29.08 -36.63
N MET A 3 -51.42 29.98 -36.82
CA MET A 3 -49.99 29.65 -36.65
C MET A 3 -49.21 30.96 -36.66
N LYS A 4 -49.00 31.54 -35.48
CA LYS A 4 -48.03 32.64 -35.24
C LYS A 4 -47.79 32.94 -33.76
N ILE A 5 -48.61 32.40 -32.85
CA ILE A 5 -48.50 32.66 -31.39
C ILE A 5 -47.81 31.49 -30.63
N MET A 6 -47.57 30.33 -31.25
CA MET A 6 -46.95 29.18 -30.57
C MET A 6 -45.43 29.28 -30.37
N ALA A 7 -44.72 30.05 -31.20
CA ALA A 7 -43.26 30.15 -31.16
C ALA A 7 -42.69 30.83 -29.88
N PRO A 8 -43.22 31.96 -29.38
CA PRO A 8 -42.65 32.59 -28.18
C PRO A 8 -42.95 31.83 -26.88
N VAL A 9 -44.04 31.06 -26.83
CA VAL A 9 -44.43 30.28 -25.64
C VAL A 9 -43.52 29.07 -25.44
N LEU A 10 -43.12 28.41 -26.53
CA LEU A 10 -42.17 27.28 -26.48
C LEU A 10 -40.76 27.71 -26.07
N ILE A 11 -40.32 28.91 -26.45
CA ILE A 11 -39.01 29.45 -26.07
C ILE A 11 -38.99 29.82 -24.58
N LEU A 12 -40.08 30.40 -24.05
CA LEU A 12 -40.20 30.71 -22.62
C LEU A 12 -40.27 29.46 -21.74
N LEU A 13 -41.00 28.42 -22.18
CA LEU A 13 -41.04 27.13 -21.49
C LEU A 13 -39.70 26.39 -21.55
N GLY A 14 -39.02 26.42 -22.71
CA GLY A 14 -37.69 25.82 -22.88
C GLY A 14 -36.61 26.52 -22.06
N ALA A 15 -36.62 27.85 -22.02
CA ALA A 15 -35.69 28.63 -21.21
C ALA A 15 -35.95 28.45 -19.70
N GLY A 16 -37.22 28.36 -19.29
CA GLY A 16 -37.58 28.07 -17.89
C GLY A 16 -37.12 26.69 -17.43
N LEU A 17 -37.29 25.66 -18.27
CA LEU A 17 -36.80 24.30 -18.00
C LEU A 17 -35.27 24.20 -17.99
N ALA A 18 -34.58 24.96 -18.85
CA ALA A 18 -33.12 25.00 -18.86
C ALA A 18 -32.54 25.66 -17.59
N VAL A 19 -33.17 26.73 -17.08
CA VAL A 19 -32.77 27.37 -15.82
C VAL A 19 -33.04 26.45 -14.62
N LEU A 20 -34.15 25.71 -14.61
CA LEU A 20 -34.42 24.71 -13.58
C LEU A 20 -33.44 23.54 -13.64
N ALA A 21 -33.04 23.07 -14.83
CA ALA A 21 -32.06 21.99 -14.97
C ALA A 21 -30.67 22.42 -14.48
N LEU A 22 -30.26 23.67 -14.72
CA LEU A 22 -28.99 24.21 -14.23
C LEU A 22 -28.98 24.41 -12.70
N GLN A 23 -30.13 24.68 -12.07
CA GLN A 23 -30.23 24.77 -10.61
C GLN A 23 -30.24 23.40 -9.92
N TYR A 24 -30.61 22.33 -10.63
CA TYR A 24 -30.59 20.96 -10.10
C TYR A 24 -29.22 20.28 -10.21
N THR A 25 -28.35 20.70 -11.12
CA THR A 25 -27.00 20.13 -11.25
C THR A 25 -26.07 20.46 -10.08
N ASP A 26 -26.29 21.61 -9.42
CA ASP A 26 -25.51 21.99 -8.23
C ASP A 26 -25.93 21.20 -6.98
N ILE A 27 -27.16 20.67 -6.96
CA ILE A 27 -27.74 19.90 -5.84
C ILE A 27 -27.32 18.42 -5.87
N PHE A 28 -26.97 17.88 -7.04
CA PHE A 28 -26.66 16.45 -7.20
C PHE A 28 -25.15 16.12 -7.16
N ASN A 29 -24.30 17.13 -6.93
CA ASN A 29 -22.85 16.98 -6.97
C ASN A 29 -22.18 17.09 -5.58
N TRP A 30 -22.96 17.11 -4.51
CA TRP A 30 -22.48 16.90 -3.14
C TRP A 30 -22.58 15.40 -2.82
N GLU A 31 -21.79 14.87 -1.89
CA GLU A 31 -21.72 13.44 -1.53
C GLU A 31 -20.88 12.55 -2.48
N LYS A 32 -19.76 13.10 -2.94
CA LYS A 32 -18.53 12.30 -2.95
C LYS A 32 -17.47 13.08 -2.20
N GLU A 33 -17.74 13.33 -0.92
CA GLU A 33 -16.72 13.76 0.02
C GLU A 33 -15.84 12.54 0.22
N GLU A 34 -14.78 12.48 -0.58
CA GLU A 34 -13.69 11.51 -0.43
C GLU A 34 -13.05 11.85 0.91
N GLU A 35 -13.51 11.15 1.95
CA GLU A 35 -13.02 11.26 3.32
C GLU A 35 -11.55 10.83 3.30
N THR A 36 -10.67 11.78 2.99
CA THR A 36 -9.23 11.62 3.09
C THR A 36 -8.95 11.53 4.58
N LEU A 37 -8.85 10.29 5.07
CA LEU A 37 -8.40 10.00 6.43
C LEU A 37 -6.96 10.52 6.53
N GLU A 38 -6.80 11.73 7.06
CA GLU A 38 -5.47 12.21 7.44
C GLU A 38 -4.86 11.17 8.38
N LEU A 39 -3.80 10.47 7.92
CA LEU A 39 -3.06 9.55 8.76
C LEU A 39 -2.62 10.30 10.01
N THR A 40 -3.12 9.87 11.17
CA THR A 40 -2.60 10.37 12.43
C THR A 40 -1.12 10.03 12.55
N GLU A 41 -0.35 10.83 13.29
CA GLU A 41 1.08 10.60 13.51
C GLU A 41 1.37 9.18 14.03
N ALA A 42 0.48 8.63 14.86
CA ALA A 42 0.55 7.26 15.36
C ALA A 42 0.45 6.22 14.25
N GLN A 43 -0.45 6.44 13.28
CA GLN A 43 -0.68 5.53 12.18
C GLN A 43 0.46 5.53 11.17
N MET A 44 1.00 6.70 10.84
CA MET A 44 2.24 6.79 10.05
C MET A 44 3.40 6.08 10.76
N GLY A 45 3.48 6.20 12.09
CA GLY A 45 4.44 5.48 12.92
C GLY A 45 4.36 3.96 12.76
N MET A 46 3.16 3.39 12.61
CA MET A 46 2.99 1.94 12.40
C MET A 46 3.54 1.49 11.05
N PHE A 47 3.30 2.24 9.96
CA PHE A 47 3.84 1.92 8.64
C PHE A 47 5.37 2.00 8.60
N LEU A 48 5.96 3.02 9.23
CA LEU A 48 7.42 3.17 9.32
C LEU A 48 8.06 2.10 10.20
N ASP A 49 7.39 1.69 11.28
CA ASP A 49 7.88 0.59 12.12
C ASP A 49 7.84 -0.74 11.37
N LEU A 50 6.81 -0.97 10.56
CA LEU A 50 6.70 -2.15 9.71
C LEU A 50 7.83 -2.22 8.70
N GLU A 51 8.07 -1.15 7.94
CA GLU A 51 9.19 -1.08 6.99
C GLU A 51 10.53 -1.38 7.68
N ARG A 52 10.78 -0.76 8.84
CA ARG A 52 12.00 -0.98 9.61
C ARG A 52 12.16 -2.43 10.03
N LYS A 53 11.10 -3.07 10.51
CA LYS A 53 11.13 -4.48 10.96
C LYS A 53 11.34 -5.43 9.78
N VAL A 54 10.70 -5.19 8.62
CA VAL A 54 10.95 -5.96 7.40
C VAL A 54 12.41 -5.85 6.97
N LYS A 55 12.99 -4.65 6.98
CA LYS A 55 14.41 -4.42 6.69
C LYS A 55 15.32 -5.16 7.68
N ALA A 56 14.96 -5.18 8.96
CA ALA A 56 15.70 -5.89 9.99
C ALA A 56 15.71 -7.42 9.77
N VAL A 57 14.56 -8.02 9.43
CA VAL A 57 14.48 -9.45 9.09
C VAL A 57 15.44 -9.78 7.94
N ARG A 58 15.42 -9.00 6.86
CA ARG A 58 16.32 -9.18 5.72
C ARG A 58 17.79 -9.09 6.13
N GLN A 59 18.15 -8.09 6.93
CA GLN A 59 19.52 -7.88 7.40
C GLN A 59 20.00 -9.05 8.26
N SER A 60 19.16 -9.56 9.16
CA SER A 60 19.47 -10.73 9.98
C SER A 60 19.74 -11.96 9.09
N VAL A 61 18.91 -12.21 8.08
CA VAL A 61 19.15 -13.30 7.12
C VAL A 61 20.47 -13.13 6.37
N GLN A 62 20.76 -11.93 5.86
CA GLN A 62 22.01 -11.64 5.17
C GLN A 62 23.23 -11.86 6.08
N ASN A 63 23.15 -11.41 7.33
CA ASN A 63 24.20 -11.63 8.32
C ASN A 63 24.38 -13.11 8.64
N GLY A 64 23.29 -13.88 8.77
CA GLY A 64 23.36 -15.33 8.97
C GLY A 64 24.01 -16.07 7.82
N ILE A 65 23.73 -15.67 6.57
CA ILE A 65 24.39 -16.21 5.38
C ILE A 65 25.89 -15.90 5.38
N LEU A 66 26.27 -14.67 5.73
CA LEU A 66 27.67 -14.22 5.72
C LEU A 66 28.49 -14.84 6.86
N ALA A 67 27.91 -14.92 8.06
CA ALA A 67 28.54 -15.47 9.25
C ALA A 67 28.49 -16.99 9.31
N GLN A 68 27.62 -17.63 8.50
CA GLN A 68 27.28 -19.06 8.61
C GLN A 68 26.85 -19.43 10.04
N ASP A 69 26.04 -18.57 10.64
CA ASP A 69 25.63 -18.67 12.04
C ASP A 69 24.10 -18.67 12.13
N GLU A 70 23.59 -19.72 12.77
CA GLU A 70 22.17 -19.99 12.93
C GLU A 70 21.50 -19.02 13.92
N ASP A 71 22.25 -18.37 14.80
CA ASP A 71 21.70 -17.39 15.75
C ASP A 71 21.04 -16.20 15.03
N PHE A 72 21.59 -15.80 13.87
CA PHE A 72 20.98 -14.77 13.03
C PHE A 72 19.70 -15.24 12.34
N LEU A 73 19.55 -16.55 12.08
CA LEU A 73 18.31 -17.12 11.54
C LEU A 73 17.22 -17.13 12.61
N ILE A 74 17.57 -17.48 13.85
CA ILE A 74 16.65 -17.38 14.99
C ILE A 74 16.21 -15.92 15.20
N GLN A 75 17.16 -14.98 15.11
CA GLN A 75 16.86 -13.55 15.18
C GLN A 75 15.91 -13.10 14.06
N ALA A 76 16.15 -13.53 12.81
CA ALA A 76 15.27 -13.24 11.69
C ALA A 76 13.85 -13.80 11.89
N SER A 77 13.73 -15.02 12.41
CA SER A 77 12.41 -15.63 12.70
C SER A 77 11.67 -14.87 13.80
N ASN A 78 12.34 -14.49 14.89
CA ASN A 78 11.70 -13.69 15.95
C ASN A 78 11.24 -12.32 15.44
N GLN A 79 12.09 -11.64 14.67
CA GLN A 79 11.72 -10.37 14.04
C GLN A 79 10.57 -10.54 13.05
N SER A 80 10.47 -11.68 12.37
CA SER A 80 9.36 -11.97 11.44
C SER A 80 8.03 -12.14 12.16
N LEU A 81 8.01 -12.76 13.35
CA LEU A 81 6.80 -12.83 14.18
C LEU A 81 6.31 -11.43 14.58
N GLU A 82 7.23 -10.53 14.96
CA GLU A 82 6.87 -9.14 15.25
C GLU A 82 6.31 -8.39 14.03
N VAL A 83 6.73 -8.76 12.82
CA VAL A 83 6.17 -8.21 11.59
C VAL A 83 4.73 -8.70 11.38
N PHE A 84 4.46 -10.00 11.58
CA PHE A 84 3.10 -10.53 11.49
C PHE A 84 2.15 -9.85 12.48
N ASP A 85 2.54 -9.72 13.75
CA ASP A 85 1.73 -9.03 14.77
C ASP A 85 1.39 -7.58 14.38
N LEU A 86 2.34 -6.90 13.72
CA LEU A 86 2.15 -5.52 13.26
C LEU A 86 1.27 -5.44 12.01
N ILE A 87 1.38 -6.40 11.09
CA ILE A 87 0.50 -6.51 9.92
C ILE A 87 -0.94 -6.77 10.36
N ASP A 88 -1.15 -7.65 11.33
CA ASP A 88 -2.49 -7.92 11.89
C ASP A 88 -3.08 -6.63 12.47
N SER A 89 -2.30 -5.91 13.28
CA SER A 89 -2.69 -4.63 13.88
C SER A 89 -3.01 -3.55 12.83
N LEU A 90 -2.22 -3.50 11.74
CA LEU A 90 -2.45 -2.58 10.63
C LEU A 90 -3.71 -2.95 9.85
N THR A 91 -3.95 -4.23 9.59
CA THR A 91 -5.12 -4.71 8.84
C THR A 91 -6.43 -4.47 9.60
N ASP A 92 -6.40 -4.61 10.94
CA ASP A 92 -7.53 -4.26 11.80
C ASP A 92 -7.85 -2.76 11.78
N THR A 93 -6.84 -1.91 11.54
CA THR A 93 -6.96 -0.44 11.55
C THR A 93 -7.22 0.13 10.15
N PHE A 94 -6.70 -0.51 9.12
CA PHE A 94 -6.69 -0.07 7.73
C PHE A 94 -7.14 -1.21 6.80
N PRO A 95 -8.40 -1.18 6.34
CA PRO A 95 -8.89 -2.13 5.34
C PRO A 95 -8.04 -2.11 4.06
N GLU A 96 -7.42 -0.98 3.70
CA GLU A 96 -6.52 -0.83 2.55
C GLU A 96 -5.23 -1.65 2.68
N ALA A 97 -4.89 -2.12 3.88
CA ALA A 97 -3.78 -3.03 4.11
C ALA A 97 -4.10 -4.49 3.73
N GLU A 98 -5.28 -4.76 3.15
CA GLU A 98 -5.65 -6.09 2.66
C GLU A 98 -4.58 -6.69 1.73
N GLY A 99 -4.20 -7.93 2.01
CA GLY A 99 -3.16 -8.66 1.29
C GLY A 99 -1.72 -8.23 1.62
N LEU A 100 -1.49 -7.35 2.60
CA LEU A 100 -0.15 -7.07 3.11
C LEU A 100 0.47 -8.32 3.77
N GLU A 101 -0.35 -9.11 4.47
CA GLU A 101 0.06 -10.39 5.04
C GLU A 101 0.54 -11.36 3.97
N GLU A 102 -0.26 -11.59 2.92
CA GLU A 102 0.10 -12.47 1.79
C GLU A 102 1.41 -12.00 1.12
N ALA A 103 1.54 -10.69 0.88
CA ALA A 103 2.76 -10.11 0.33
C ALA A 103 3.99 -10.36 1.23
N TYR A 104 3.82 -10.26 2.54
CA TYR A 104 4.89 -10.54 3.49
C TYR A 104 5.22 -12.04 3.58
N GLN A 105 4.22 -12.92 3.51
CA GLN A 105 4.42 -14.36 3.49
C GLN A 105 5.25 -14.79 2.26
N ASP A 106 4.96 -14.25 1.08
CA ASP A 106 5.72 -14.52 -0.15
C ASP A 106 7.18 -14.06 -0.05
N PHE A 107 7.38 -12.89 0.54
CA PHE A 107 8.71 -12.36 0.83
C PHE A 107 9.48 -13.25 1.81
N TYR A 108 8.85 -13.64 2.92
CA TYR A 108 9.47 -14.49 3.94
C TYR A 108 9.77 -15.89 3.40
N ALA A 109 8.88 -16.48 2.61
CA ALA A 109 9.13 -17.75 1.91
C ALA A 109 10.34 -17.67 0.98
N SER A 110 10.51 -16.55 0.28
CA SER A 110 11.69 -16.30 -0.56
C SER A 110 12.97 -16.21 0.26
N LEU A 111 12.97 -15.54 1.42
CA LEU A 111 14.10 -15.52 2.35
C LEU A 111 14.46 -16.93 2.85
N VAL A 112 13.48 -17.71 3.27
CA VAL A 112 13.68 -19.09 3.76
C VAL A 112 14.25 -19.99 2.66
N SER A 113 13.79 -19.83 1.41
CA SER A 113 14.34 -20.54 0.26
C SER A 113 15.82 -20.22 0.06
N ILE A 114 16.21 -18.95 0.16
CA ILE A 114 17.62 -18.54 0.07
C ILE A 114 18.44 -19.16 1.20
N ILE A 115 17.98 -19.07 2.45
CA ILE A 115 18.65 -19.66 3.61
C ILE A 115 18.91 -21.14 3.37
N THR A 116 17.89 -21.88 2.92
CA THR A 116 18.00 -23.30 2.63
C THR A 116 19.09 -23.59 1.59
N LEU A 117 19.13 -22.82 0.50
CA LEU A 117 20.16 -22.97 -0.53
C LEU A 117 21.57 -22.72 0.02
N PHE A 118 21.73 -21.74 0.90
CA PHE A 118 23.03 -21.46 1.52
C PHE A 118 23.44 -22.55 2.52
N LEU A 119 22.52 -23.05 3.34
CA LEU A 119 22.78 -24.16 4.28
C LEU A 119 23.10 -25.47 3.55
N GLU A 120 22.48 -25.71 2.39
CA GLU A 120 22.80 -26.82 1.49
C GLU A 120 24.14 -26.65 0.74
N ASN A 121 24.88 -25.57 0.99
CA ASN A 121 26.11 -25.20 0.28
C ASN A 121 25.91 -25.01 -1.25
N ARG A 122 24.68 -24.70 -1.68
CA ARG A 122 24.30 -24.42 -3.07
C ARG A 122 24.38 -22.92 -3.35
N LEU A 123 25.59 -22.39 -3.29
CA LEU A 123 25.87 -20.95 -3.31
C LEU A 123 25.44 -20.25 -4.61
N GLU A 124 25.58 -20.91 -5.76
CA GLU A 124 25.26 -20.30 -7.05
C GLU A 124 23.73 -20.11 -7.25
N PRO A 125 22.88 -21.13 -7.03
CA PRO A 125 21.43 -20.92 -6.92
C PRO A 125 21.04 -19.92 -5.83
N GLY A 126 21.70 -19.96 -4.67
CA GLY A 126 21.41 -19.05 -3.55
C GLY A 126 21.66 -17.58 -3.90
N ARG A 127 22.74 -17.28 -4.62
CA ARG A 127 23.05 -15.93 -5.12
C ARG A 127 22.07 -15.46 -6.18
N ALA A 128 21.70 -16.33 -7.13
CA ALA A 128 20.70 -15.99 -8.15
C ALA A 128 19.37 -15.62 -7.49
N ARG A 129 18.92 -16.43 -6.52
CA ARG A 129 17.68 -16.18 -5.79
C ARG A 129 17.75 -14.92 -4.91
N LEU A 130 18.92 -14.61 -4.33
CA LEU A 130 19.14 -13.36 -3.60
C LEU A 130 18.98 -12.14 -4.50
N MET A 131 19.50 -12.19 -5.74
CA MET A 131 19.32 -11.11 -6.72
C MET A 131 17.84 -10.94 -7.13
N GLU A 132 17.11 -12.04 -7.33
CA GLU A 132 15.65 -12.00 -7.60
C GLU A 132 14.87 -11.42 -6.42
N MET A 133 15.30 -11.66 -5.19
CA MET A 133 14.63 -11.17 -3.99
C MET A 133 14.81 -9.66 -3.77
N GLU A 134 15.86 -9.04 -4.30
CA GLU A 134 15.99 -7.57 -4.26
C GLU A 134 14.80 -6.89 -4.96
N GLU A 135 14.21 -7.52 -5.99
CA GLU A 135 12.97 -7.06 -6.63
C GLU A 135 11.72 -7.29 -5.75
N SER A 136 11.71 -8.35 -4.93
CA SER A 136 10.62 -8.63 -3.98
C SER A 136 10.62 -7.68 -2.77
N HIS A 137 11.78 -7.16 -2.34
CA HIS A 137 11.82 -6.11 -1.32
C HIS A 137 11.18 -4.81 -1.84
N ALA A 138 11.42 -4.47 -3.11
CA ALA A 138 10.74 -3.34 -3.74
C ALA A 138 9.22 -3.54 -3.77
N PHE A 139 8.72 -4.78 -3.78
CA PHE A 139 7.28 -5.05 -3.75
C PHE A 139 6.64 -4.65 -2.42
N ILE A 140 7.23 -5.00 -1.27
CA ILE A 140 6.71 -4.58 0.04
C ILE A 140 6.80 -3.07 0.18
N ASP A 141 7.94 -2.46 -0.17
CA ASP A 141 8.10 -1.01 -0.11
C ASP A 141 7.08 -0.29 -1.02
N ASN A 142 6.84 -0.82 -2.22
CA ASN A 142 5.85 -0.26 -3.15
C ASN A 142 4.42 -0.44 -2.63
N LYS A 143 4.11 -1.55 -1.96
CA LYS A 143 2.78 -1.80 -1.39
C LYS A 143 2.53 -0.87 -0.19
N LEU A 144 3.51 -0.69 0.68
CA LEU A 144 3.46 0.27 1.78
C LEU A 144 3.31 1.71 1.29
N ARG A 145 4.09 2.10 0.27
CA ARG A 145 3.97 3.41 -0.38
C ARG A 145 2.59 3.60 -1.02
N GLY A 146 2.05 2.55 -1.64
CA GLY A 146 0.71 2.55 -2.23
C GLY A 146 -0.37 2.78 -1.19
N ILE A 147 -0.35 2.03 -0.09
CA ILE A 147 -1.29 2.19 1.03
C ILE A 147 -1.19 3.60 1.60
N VAL A 148 0.02 4.07 1.91
CA VAL A 148 0.23 5.42 2.44
C VAL A 148 -0.29 6.48 1.46
N ALA A 149 -0.03 6.35 0.16
CA ALA A 149 -0.50 7.30 -0.85
C ALA A 149 -2.03 7.29 -1.02
N THR A 150 -2.67 6.12 -0.92
CA THR A 150 -4.14 6.00 -0.95
C THR A 150 -4.78 6.65 0.26
N VAL A 151 -4.17 6.52 1.44
CA VAL A 151 -4.71 7.09 2.68
C VAL A 151 -4.43 8.61 2.78
N THR A 152 -3.27 9.10 2.32
CA THR A 152 -2.90 10.53 2.48
C THR A 152 -3.40 11.46 1.38
N GLY A 153 -3.95 10.96 0.26
CA GLY A 153 -4.49 11.78 -0.84
C GLY A 153 -3.44 12.52 -1.69
N GLU A 154 -2.31 12.89 -1.11
CA GLU A 154 -1.09 13.29 -1.80
C GLU A 154 0.06 12.40 -1.31
N GLY A 155 0.75 11.74 -2.25
CA GLY A 155 1.77 10.76 -1.92
C GLY A 155 2.80 11.32 -0.95
N CYS A 156 2.93 10.69 0.23
CA CYS A 156 4.01 10.99 1.17
C CYS A 156 5.35 10.51 0.58
N LEU A 157 5.87 11.27 -0.38
CA LEU A 157 7.17 11.09 -1.03
C LEU A 157 8.37 11.23 -0.06
N PRO A 158 8.34 12.03 1.04
CA PRO A 158 9.48 12.09 1.95
C PRO A 158 9.45 11.05 3.09
N CYS A 159 8.33 10.37 3.35
CA CYS A 159 8.22 9.41 4.45
C CYS A 159 9.23 8.25 4.36
N PHE A 160 9.63 7.89 3.13
CA PHE A 160 10.45 6.72 2.82
C PHE A 160 11.81 7.09 2.19
N GLN A 161 12.25 8.35 2.26
CA GLN A 161 13.47 8.83 1.59
C GLN A 161 14.71 8.90 2.48
N ASP A 162 14.58 8.82 3.79
CA ASP A 162 15.73 8.91 4.71
C ASP A 162 15.65 7.81 5.79
N LEU A 163 16.26 6.63 5.54
CA LEU A 163 16.80 5.69 6.55
C LEU A 163 17.54 4.48 5.93
#